data_AF-A0A7T8K0M6-F1
#
_entry.id   AF-A0A7T8K0M6-F1
#
_cell.length_a   1.000
_cell.length_b   1.000
_cell.length_c   1.000
_cell.angle_alpha   90.00
_cell.angle_beta   90.00
_cell.angle_gamma   90.00
#
_symmetry.space_group_name_H-M   'P 1'
#
loop_
_entity.id
_entity.type
_entity.pdbx_description
1 polymer ?
#
loop_
_entity_poly.entity_id
_entity_poly.type
_entity_poly.pdbx_seq_one_letter_code
_entity_poly.pdbx_strand_id
1 'polypeptide(L)'
;PQNINVAKAAAKRAAIISGLAVHLPRGKYLRQLAKGLMIGKISYAAAAVTIPRFDIAINDAARSIVGCRRRDHIHIGDLLERAGLPSLNEVAAKAVAMENWKCFYSNDVGGSARNPVGDFVFPIPRRPMRSTTP
;
A
#
# COMPACT_ATOMS: atom_id res chain seq x y z
N PRO A 1 11.09 -16.87 -7.10
CA PRO A 1 10.47 -16.57 -8.42
C PRO A 1 9.36 -15.49 -8.40
N GLN A 2 8.33 -15.61 -7.55
CA GLN A 2 7.18 -14.68 -7.51
C GLN A 2 7.57 -13.21 -7.25
N ASN A 3 8.49 -13.02 -6.31
CA ASN A 3 9.03 -11.72 -5.88
C ASN A 3 9.63 -10.88 -7.02
N ILE A 4 10.30 -11.52 -7.99
CA ILE A 4 10.93 -10.83 -9.13
C ILE A 4 9.87 -10.30 -10.10
N ASN A 5 8.78 -11.05 -10.28
CA ASN A 5 7.69 -10.66 -11.18
C ASN A 5 6.91 -9.46 -10.64
N VAL A 6 6.68 -9.43 -9.33
CA VAL A 6 6.03 -8.29 -8.64
C VAL A 6 6.86 -7.01 -8.78
N ALA A 7 8.18 -7.10 -8.58
CA ALA A 7 9.08 -5.96 -8.76
C ALA A 7 9.12 -5.46 -10.22
N LYS A 8 9.14 -6.37 -11.21
CA LYS A 8 9.06 -6.00 -12.63
C LYS A 8 7.73 -5.33 -12.98
N ALA A 9 6.62 -5.78 -12.41
CA ALA A 9 5.31 -5.15 -12.60
C ALA A 9 5.26 -3.74 -12.02
N ALA A 10 5.87 -3.52 -10.85
CA ALA A 10 6.00 -2.18 -10.25
C ALA A 10 6.81 -1.22 -11.13
N ALA A 11 7.95 -1.69 -11.66
CA ALA A 11 8.78 -0.89 -12.57
C ALA A 11 8.04 -0.52 -13.87
N LYS A 12 7.26 -1.45 -14.45
CA LYS A 12 6.41 -1.15 -15.63
C LYS A 12 5.39 -0.06 -15.34
N ARG A 13 4.78 -0.06 -14.15
CA ARG A 13 3.80 0.98 -13.75
C ARG A 13 4.45 2.34 -13.54
N ALA A 14 5.64 2.37 -12.92
CA ALA A 14 6.42 3.59 -12.82
C ALA A 14 6.78 4.16 -14.21
N ALA A 15 7.13 3.30 -15.17
CA ALA A 15 7.38 3.71 -16.55
C ALA A 15 6.13 4.25 -17.26
N ILE A 16 4.95 3.65 -17.03
CA ILE A 16 3.67 4.18 -17.56
C ILE A 16 3.39 5.56 -16.97
N ILE A 17 3.56 5.76 -15.66
CA ILE A 17 3.39 7.07 -15.02
C ILE A 17 4.38 8.07 -15.63
N SER A 18 5.62 7.65 -15.88
CA SER A 18 6.62 8.48 -16.55
C SER A 18 6.23 8.88 -17.96
N GLY A 19 5.66 7.97 -18.74
CA GLY A 19 5.12 8.29 -20.07
C GLY A 19 3.91 9.24 -20.00
N LEU A 20 2.99 9.01 -19.06
CA LEU A 20 1.84 9.89 -18.85
C LEU A 20 2.25 11.30 -18.40
N ALA A 21 3.31 11.41 -17.62
CA ALA A 21 3.86 12.69 -17.17
C ALA A 21 4.45 13.56 -18.30
N VAL A 22 4.67 12.98 -19.49
CA VAL A 22 5.09 13.73 -20.69
C VAL A 22 3.90 14.41 -21.36
N HIS A 23 2.72 13.79 -21.31
CA HIS A 23 1.53 14.25 -22.03
C HIS A 23 0.49 14.95 -21.14
N LEU A 24 0.52 14.72 -19.83
CA LEU A 24 -0.38 15.37 -18.87
C LEU A 24 0.34 16.47 -18.09
N PRO A 25 -0.33 17.61 -17.81
CA PRO A 25 0.22 18.62 -16.92
C PRO A 25 0.48 18.02 -15.54
N ARG A 26 1.70 18.22 -15.04
CA ARG A 26 2.16 17.72 -13.73
C ARG A 26 1.31 18.38 -12.64
N GLY A 27 0.37 17.62 -12.08
CA GLY A 27 -0.64 18.18 -11.20
C GLY A 27 -1.47 17.12 -10.47
N LYS A 28 -2.65 17.56 -10.00
CA LYS A 28 -3.54 16.76 -9.14
C LYS A 28 -3.99 15.45 -9.82
N TYR A 29 -4.28 15.47 -11.11
CA TYR A 29 -4.76 14.31 -11.87
C TYR A 29 -3.70 13.23 -12.05
N LEU A 30 -2.48 13.60 -12.46
CA LEU A 30 -1.36 12.66 -12.58
C LEU A 30 -1.02 12.02 -11.22
N ARG A 31 -1.09 12.82 -10.15
CA ARG A 31 -0.90 12.34 -8.78
C ARG A 31 -1.97 11.33 -8.38
N GLN A 32 -3.23 11.59 -8.70
CA GLN A 32 -4.33 10.70 -8.37
C GLN A 32 -4.25 9.38 -9.15
N LEU A 33 -3.87 9.44 -10.43
CA LEU A 33 -3.63 8.25 -11.25
C LEU A 33 -2.45 7.44 -10.73
N ALA A 34 -1.33 8.10 -10.41
CA ALA A 34 -0.17 7.44 -9.83
C ALA A 34 -0.50 6.79 -8.49
N LYS A 35 -1.25 7.47 -7.61
CA LYS A 35 -1.77 6.90 -6.36
C LYS A 35 -2.62 5.66 -6.62
N GLY A 36 -3.64 5.76 -7.47
CA GLY A 36 -4.53 4.63 -7.76
C GLY A 36 -3.80 3.42 -8.35
N LEU A 37 -2.88 3.66 -9.29
CA LEU A 37 -2.15 2.61 -10.00
C LEU A 37 -1.06 1.95 -9.14
N MET A 38 -0.30 2.76 -8.38
CA MET A 38 0.77 2.26 -7.51
C MET A 38 0.20 1.69 -6.22
N ILE A 39 -0.66 2.42 -5.51
CA ILE A 39 -1.17 1.98 -4.21
C ILE A 39 -2.22 0.89 -4.44
N GLY A 40 -3.21 1.10 -5.30
CA GLY A 40 -4.33 0.17 -5.43
C GLY A 40 -3.92 -1.25 -5.85
N LYS A 41 -3.00 -1.36 -6.80
CA LYS A 41 -2.57 -2.66 -7.32
C LYS A 41 -1.30 -3.21 -6.69
N ILE A 42 -0.63 -2.46 -5.80
CA ILE A 42 0.60 -2.93 -5.16
C ILE A 42 0.47 -3.05 -3.65
N SER A 43 -0.46 -2.35 -3.00
CA SER A 43 -0.72 -2.53 -1.56
C SER A 43 -0.99 -3.99 -1.21
N TYR A 44 -1.79 -4.69 -2.02
CA TYR A 44 -2.07 -6.10 -1.80
C TYR A 44 -0.82 -6.99 -1.87
N ALA A 45 0.11 -6.69 -2.79
CA ALA A 45 1.35 -7.44 -2.91
C ALA A 45 2.39 -7.01 -1.86
N ALA A 46 2.33 -5.76 -1.40
CA ALA A 46 3.25 -5.19 -0.40
C ALA A 46 3.10 -5.84 0.97
N ALA A 47 1.89 -6.31 1.35
CA ALA A 47 1.68 -7.07 2.58
C ALA A 47 2.51 -8.37 2.62
N ALA A 48 2.76 -8.99 1.46
CA ALA A 48 3.48 -10.25 1.37
C ALA A 48 4.97 -10.07 1.03
N VAL A 49 5.37 -8.91 0.53
CA VAL A 49 6.64 -8.75 -0.20
C VAL A 49 7.24 -7.35 0.00
N THR A 50 8.21 -7.24 0.91
CA THR A 50 9.08 -6.07 1.06
C THR A 50 10.39 -6.27 0.30
N ILE A 51 10.42 -5.90 -0.99
CA ILE A 51 11.63 -6.00 -1.82
C ILE A 51 12.21 -4.61 -2.04
N PRO A 52 13.54 -4.40 -1.90
CA PRO A 52 14.18 -3.09 -2.11
C PRO A 52 13.96 -2.51 -3.52
N ARG A 53 13.70 -3.35 -4.52
CA ARG A 53 13.38 -2.94 -5.91
C ARG A 53 12.03 -2.22 -6.02
N PHE A 54 11.16 -2.38 -5.03
CA PHE A 54 9.86 -1.72 -4.98
C PHE A 54 9.98 -0.25 -4.57
N ASP A 55 10.84 0.04 -3.60
CA ASP A 55 11.18 1.42 -3.19
C ASP A 55 11.71 2.24 -4.36
N ILE A 56 12.57 1.64 -5.18
CA ILE A 56 13.13 2.29 -6.37
C ILE A 56 12.02 2.70 -7.35
N ALA A 57 11.03 1.82 -7.57
CA ALA A 57 9.92 2.11 -8.49
C ALA A 57 9.00 3.22 -7.96
N ILE A 58 8.71 3.25 -6.66
CA ILE A 58 7.95 4.34 -6.03
C ILE A 58 8.73 5.65 -6.17
N ASN A 59 10.02 5.64 -5.89
CA ASN A 59 10.86 6.83 -5.92
C ASN A 59 11.00 7.39 -7.35
N ASP A 60 11.16 6.53 -8.36
CA ASP A 60 11.21 6.97 -9.75
C ASP A 60 9.85 7.52 -10.23
N ALA A 61 8.73 6.94 -9.80
CA ALA A 61 7.41 7.50 -10.05
C ALA A 61 7.21 8.86 -9.35
N ALA A 62 7.65 9.01 -8.10
CA ALA A 62 7.59 10.27 -7.37
C ALA A 62 8.40 11.37 -8.07
N ARG A 63 9.60 11.04 -8.57
CA ARG A 63 10.43 11.96 -9.36
C ARG A 63 9.76 12.38 -10.65
N SER A 64 9.09 11.46 -11.34
CA SER A 64 8.33 11.78 -12.54
C SER A 64 7.18 12.75 -12.28
N ILE A 65 6.44 12.57 -11.18
CA ILE A 65 5.31 13.43 -10.80
C ILE A 65 5.78 14.83 -10.41
N VAL A 66 6.84 14.92 -9.59
CA VAL A 66 7.41 16.20 -9.12
C VAL A 66 8.21 16.89 -10.23
N GLY A 67 8.73 16.12 -11.18
CA GLY A 67 9.55 16.62 -12.29
C GLY A 67 11.02 16.86 -11.91
N CYS A 68 11.53 16.18 -10.89
CA CYS A 68 12.91 16.29 -10.42
C CYS A 68 13.79 15.13 -10.93
N ARG A 69 15.10 15.35 -10.95
CA ARG A 69 16.11 14.38 -11.36
C ARG A 69 16.87 13.84 -10.13
N ARG A 70 17.56 12.71 -10.29
CA ARG A 70 18.37 12.11 -9.20
C ARG A 70 19.50 13.04 -8.73
N ARG A 71 20.00 13.90 -9.62
CA ARG A 71 21.05 14.91 -9.34
C ARG A 71 20.59 16.04 -8.42
N ASP A 72 19.28 16.20 -8.20
CA ASP A 72 18.75 17.29 -7.39
C ASP A 72 18.87 16.98 -5.88
N HIS A 73 19.41 15.80 -5.52
CA HIS A 73 19.73 15.36 -4.15
C HIS A 73 18.62 15.59 -3.11
N ILE A 74 17.36 15.48 -3.53
CA ILE A 74 16.19 15.66 -2.65
C ILE A 74 16.05 14.44 -1.74
N HIS A 75 15.85 14.69 -0.43
CA HIS A 75 15.54 13.65 0.54
C HIS A 75 14.26 12.88 0.14
N ILE A 76 14.26 11.56 0.36
CA ILE A 76 13.15 10.68 -0.08
C ILE A 76 11.85 11.05 0.65
N GLY A 77 11.90 11.43 1.93
CA GLY A 77 10.73 11.91 2.68
C GLY A 77 10.07 13.10 2.00
N ASP A 78 10.83 14.18 1.77
CA ASP A 78 10.35 15.40 1.10
C ASP A 78 9.88 15.13 -0.33
N LEU A 79 10.55 14.23 -1.05
CA LEU A 79 10.17 13.83 -2.40
C LEU A 79 8.79 13.16 -2.41
N LEU A 80 8.56 12.23 -1.49
CA LEU A 80 7.31 11.50 -1.34
C LEU A 80 6.18 12.43 -0.88
N GLU A 81 6.46 13.33 0.06
CA GLU A 81 5.50 14.35 0.52
C GLU A 81 5.08 15.29 -0.63
N ARG A 82 6.06 15.80 -1.40
CA ARG A 82 5.79 16.65 -2.57
C ARG A 82 5.03 15.91 -3.67
N ALA A 83 5.33 14.63 -3.90
CA ALA A 83 4.58 13.77 -4.81
C ALA A 83 3.21 13.37 -4.23
N GLY A 84 3.02 13.51 -2.92
CA GLY A 84 1.88 13.02 -2.16
C GLY A 84 1.78 11.49 -2.11
N LEU A 85 2.86 10.74 -2.39
CA LEU A 85 2.87 9.28 -2.37
C LEU A 85 3.31 8.78 -0.99
N PRO A 86 2.70 7.71 -0.45
CA PRO A 86 3.17 7.09 0.79
C PRO A 86 4.49 6.33 0.55
N SER A 87 5.26 6.13 1.62
CA SER A 87 6.43 5.25 1.58
C SER A 87 6.02 3.78 1.46
N LEU A 88 6.91 2.91 0.98
CA LEU A 88 6.64 1.46 0.95
C LEU A 88 6.31 0.93 2.34
N ASN A 89 7.06 1.35 3.36
CA ASN A 89 6.83 0.91 4.74
C ASN A 89 5.43 1.29 5.22
N GLU A 90 4.97 2.50 4.88
CA GLU A 90 3.62 2.95 5.20
C GLU A 90 2.55 2.14 4.46
N VAL A 91 2.78 1.83 3.18
CA VAL A 91 1.88 0.97 2.39
C VAL A 91 1.84 -0.45 2.93
N ALA A 92 2.98 -1.02 3.30
CA ALA A 92 3.09 -2.36 3.85
C ALA A 92 2.38 -2.45 5.21
N ALA A 93 2.61 -1.49 6.11
CA ALA A 93 1.93 -1.42 7.40
C ALA A 93 0.41 -1.30 7.23
N LYS A 94 -0.07 -0.44 6.32
CA LYS A 94 -1.50 -0.29 6.01
C LYS A 94 -2.09 -1.56 5.42
N ALA A 95 -1.37 -2.24 4.55
CA ALA A 95 -1.83 -3.47 3.92
C ALA A 95 -1.91 -4.62 4.93
N VAL A 96 -0.88 -4.79 5.78
CA VAL A 96 -0.88 -5.79 6.87
C VAL A 96 -2.03 -5.51 7.85
N ALA A 97 -2.21 -4.26 8.27
CA ALA A 97 -3.32 -3.88 9.13
C ALA A 97 -4.69 -4.19 8.49
N MET A 98 -4.84 -3.94 7.19
CA MET A 98 -6.08 -4.21 6.45
C MET A 98 -6.35 -5.70 6.31
N GLU A 99 -5.36 -6.52 5.96
CA GLU A 99 -5.51 -7.98 5.89
C GLU A 99 -5.81 -8.56 7.27
N ASN A 100 -5.15 -8.07 8.32
CA ASN A 100 -5.43 -8.45 9.70
C ASN A 100 -6.87 -8.09 10.12
N TRP A 101 -7.37 -6.91 9.75
CA TRP A 101 -8.76 -6.52 9.98
C TRP A 101 -9.74 -7.42 9.22
N LYS A 102 -9.46 -7.72 7.95
CA LYS A 102 -10.29 -8.66 7.16
C LYS A 102 -10.31 -10.04 7.79
N CYS A 103 -9.17 -10.55 8.23
CA CYS A 103 -9.09 -11.82 8.95
C CYS A 103 -9.97 -11.80 10.20
N PHE A 104 -9.96 -10.71 10.97
CA PHE A 104 -10.79 -10.57 12.17
C PHE A 104 -12.31 -10.58 11.89
N TYR A 105 -12.75 -9.91 10.81
CA TYR A 105 -14.17 -9.75 10.46
C TYR A 105 -14.69 -10.74 9.40
N SER A 106 -13.81 -11.55 8.81
CA SER A 106 -14.19 -12.59 7.84
C SER A 106 -15.07 -13.62 8.55
N ASN A 107 -16.30 -13.78 8.03
CA ASN A 107 -17.28 -14.77 8.48
C ASN A 107 -17.29 -15.98 7.53
N ASP A 108 -16.18 -16.23 6.84
CA ASP A 108 -16.12 -17.18 5.72
C ASP A 108 -16.19 -18.65 6.17
N VAL A 109 -16.23 -18.89 7.48
CA VAL A 109 -16.57 -20.18 8.09
C VAL A 109 -18.04 -20.12 8.51
N GLY A 110 -18.88 -20.90 7.83
CA GLY A 110 -20.35 -20.93 7.94
C GLY A 110 -20.92 -21.32 9.30
N GLY A 111 -20.66 -20.52 10.33
CA GLY A 111 -21.24 -20.67 11.64
C GLY A 111 -20.57 -19.73 12.64
N SER A 112 -21.00 -18.46 12.68
CA SER A 112 -20.85 -17.44 13.75
C SER A 112 -19.57 -17.34 14.59
N ALA A 113 -18.50 -18.07 14.26
CA ALA A 113 -17.24 -18.09 14.98
C ALA A 113 -16.28 -17.15 14.25
N ARG A 114 -15.88 -16.09 14.95
CA ARG A 114 -14.80 -15.19 14.50
C ARG A 114 -13.55 -16.01 14.21
N ASN A 115 -12.76 -15.57 13.25
CA ASN A 115 -11.50 -16.22 12.91
C ASN A 115 -10.57 -16.30 14.15
N PRO A 116 -10.12 -17.51 14.56
CA PRO A 116 -9.29 -17.69 15.75
C PRO A 116 -7.94 -16.95 15.66
N VAL A 117 -7.45 -16.70 14.45
CA VAL A 117 -6.24 -15.88 14.24
C VAL A 117 -6.49 -14.42 14.63
N GLY A 118 -7.69 -13.91 14.36
CA GLY A 118 -8.10 -12.55 14.74
C GLY A 118 -8.15 -12.37 16.25
N ASP A 119 -8.68 -13.36 16.98
CA ASP A 119 -8.76 -13.33 18.45
C ASP A 119 -7.37 -13.40 19.11
N PHE A 120 -6.41 -14.12 18.52
CA PHE A 120 -5.03 -14.18 19.02
C PHE A 120 -4.26 -12.87 18.77
N VAL A 121 -4.40 -12.28 17.57
CA VAL A 121 -3.67 -11.07 17.19
C VAL A 121 -4.28 -9.81 17.83
N PHE A 122 -5.60 -9.77 17.99
CA PHE A 122 -6.31 -8.68 18.66
C PHE A 122 -7.24 -9.25 19.73
N PRO A 123 -6.71 -9.54 20.93
CA PRO A 123 -7.56 -9.99 22.04
C PRO A 123 -8.50 -8.84 22.43
N ILE A 124 -9.75 -8.90 21.97
CA ILE A 124 -10.79 -8.00 22.46
C ILE A 124 -11.13 -8.47 23.88
N PRO A 125 -11.13 -7.57 24.90
CA PRO A 125 -11.65 -7.92 26.20
C PRO A 125 -13.09 -8.39 26.00
N ARG A 126 -13.39 -9.65 26.32
CA ARG A 126 -14.75 -10.17 26.27
C ARG A 126 -15.60 -9.25 27.15
N ARG A 127 -16.43 -8.40 26.53
CA ARG A 127 -17.39 -7.58 27.27
C ARG A 127 -18.24 -8.60 28.04
N PRO A 128 -18.32 -8.53 29.38
CA PRO A 128 -19.09 -9.50 30.13
C PRO A 128 -20.50 -9.50 29.57
N MET A 129 -21.00 -10.69 29.20
CA MET A 129 -22.38 -10.88 28.82
C MET A 129 -23.22 -10.22 29.90
N ARG A 130 -24.02 -9.21 29.54
CA ARG A 130 -25.08 -8.73 30.42
C ARG A 130 -25.95 -9.94 30.70
N SER A 131 -25.88 -10.46 31.91
CA SER A 131 -26.86 -11.41 32.42
C SER A 131 -28.20 -10.70 32.43
N THR A 132 -29.00 -10.93 31.40
CA THR A 132 -30.45 -10.70 31.46
C THR A 132 -30.99 -11.77 32.40
N THR A 133 -31.05 -11.45 33.68
CA THR A 133 -31.89 -12.18 34.62
C THR A 133 -33.34 -11.72 34.46
N PRO A 134 -34.32 -12.64 34.58
CA PRO A 134 -35.74 -12.40 34.35
C PRO A 134 -36.38 -11.47 35.38
#